data_AF-A0A7L1BDY7-F1
#
_entry.id   AF-A0A7L1BDY7-F1
#
_cell.length_a   1.000
_cell.length_b   1.000
_cell.length_c   1.000
_cell.angle_alpha   90.00
_cell.angle_beta   90.00
_cell.angle_gamma   90.00
#
_symmetry.space_group_name_H-M   'P 1'
#
loop_
_entity.id
_entity.type
_entity.pdbx_description
1 polymer ?
#
loop_
_entity_poly.entity_id
_entity_poly.type
_entity_poly.pdbx_seq_one_letter_code
_entity_poly.pdbx_strand_id
1 'polypeptide(L)' 'EVLKELVDDLLGVCRVLSRRNFMPELHPATGPDAASEAWSVQENSTAYRPLVILRPPPGHSFSADSTK' A
#
# COMPACT_ATOMS: atom_id res chain seq x y z
N GLU A 1 15.95 -5.19 -5.98
CA GLU A 1 16.39 -4.03 -5.17
C GLU A 1 16.00 -4.34 -3.74
N VAL A 2 16.96 -4.42 -2.81
CA VAL A 2 16.74 -4.93 -1.45
C VAL A 2 15.60 -4.19 -0.71
N LEU A 3 15.46 -2.88 -0.93
CA LEU A 3 14.38 -2.10 -0.30
C LEU A 3 12.99 -2.49 -0.80
N LYS A 4 12.85 -2.72 -2.11
CA LYS A 4 11.56 -3.11 -2.70
C LYS A 4 11.12 -4.48 -2.18
N GLU A 5 12.05 -5.43 -2.14
CA GLU A 5 11.80 -6.77 -1.58
C GLU A 5 11.40 -6.69 -0.10
N LEU A 6 12.09 -5.86 0.70
CA LEU A 6 11.73 -5.62 2.10
C LEU A 6 10.31 -5.03 2.26
N VAL A 7 9.94 -4.07 1.41
CA VAL A 7 8.60 -3.47 1.43
C VAL A 7 7.55 -4.50 1.03
N ASP A 8 7.80 -5.31 0.00
CA ASP A 8 6.88 -6.35 -0.45
C ASP A 8 6.64 -7.39 0.65
N ASP A 9 7.69 -7.82 1.35
CA ASP A 9 7.60 -8.73 2.50
C ASP A 9 6.79 -8.11 3.65
N LEU A 10 7.03 -6.84 3.98
CA LEU A 10 6.29 -6.12 5.01
C LEU A 10 4.79 -6.01 4.66
N LEU A 11 4.47 -5.67 3.41
CA LEU A 11 3.08 -5.63 2.93
C LEU A 11 2.43 -7.02 2.98
N GLY A 12 3.19 -8.08 2.71
CA GLY A 12 2.76 -9.46 2.88
C GLY A 12 2.35 -9.77 4.32
N VAL A 13 3.20 -9.44 5.30
CA VAL A 13 2.92 -9.63 6.74
C VAL A 13 1.69 -8.83 7.15
N CYS A 14 1.63 -7.54 6.80
CA CYS A 14 0.50 -6.68 7.14
C CYS A 14 -0.83 -7.23 6.59
N ARG A 15 -0.83 -7.79 5.38
CA ARG A 15 -2.03 -8.40 4.77
C ARG A 15 -2.53 -9.62 5.54
N VAL A 16 -1.62 -10.46 6.02
CA VAL A 16 -1.96 -11.62 6.88
C VAL A 16 -2.59 -11.13 8.19
N LEU A 17 -2.06 -10.06 8.78
CA LEU A 17 -2.58 -9.46 10.01
C LEU A 17 -3.94 -8.77 9.80
N SER A 18 -4.14 -8.08 8.67
CA SER A 18 -5.38 -7.37 8.36
C SER A 18 -6.59 -8.30 8.26
N ARG A 19 -6.40 -9.48 7.67
CA ARG A 19 -7.46 -10.50 7.48
C ARG A 19 -8.10 -10.97 8.79
N ARG A 20 -7.40 -10.82 9.91
CA ARG A 20 -7.88 -11.26 11.24
C ARG A 20 -8.62 -10.17 12.03
N ASN A 21 -8.55 -8.90 11.60
CA ASN A 21 -8.86 -7.76 12.46
C ASN A 21 -9.81 -6.73 11.83
N PHE A 22 -10.65 -7.12 10.85
CA PHE A 22 -11.55 -6.20 10.15
C PHE A 22 -10.82 -4.96 9.54
N MET A 23 -9.55 -5.12 9.19
CA MET A 23 -8.72 -4.04 8.65
C MET A 23 -8.64 -4.14 7.13
N PRO A 24 -8.51 -3.00 6.41
CA PRO A 24 -8.17 -3.00 5.00
C PRO A 24 -6.94 -3.85 4.70
N GLU A 25 -6.98 -4.58 3.59
CA GLU A 25 -5.81 -5.28 3.08
C GLU A 25 -4.93 -4.31 2.30
N LEU A 26 -3.62 -4.34 2.57
CA LEU A 26 -2.61 -3.57 1.84
C LEU A 26 -2.10 -4.39 0.66
N HIS A 27 -2.24 -3.85 -0.55
CA HIS A 27 -1.74 -4.46 -1.79
C HIS A 27 -0.77 -3.50 -2.49
N PRO A 28 0.35 -3.99 -3.05
CA PRO A 28 1.23 -3.14 -3.85
C PRO A 28 0.47 -2.63 -5.08
N ALA A 29 0.73 -1.38 -5.48
CA ALA A 29 0.27 -0.88 -6.76
C ALA A 29 0.88 -1.72 -7.89
N THR A 30 0.13 -1.97 -8.97
CA THR A 30 0.59 -2.78 -10.10
C THR A 30 0.27 -2.06 -11.40
N GLY A 31 1.13 -2.22 -12.41
CA GLY A 31 0.90 -1.63 -13.72
C GLY A 31 1.06 -0.10 -13.72
N PRO A 32 0.18 0.68 -14.36
CA PRO A 32 0.30 2.13 -14.47
C PRO A 32 0.36 2.83 -13.09
N ASP A 33 -0.30 2.26 -12.10
CA ASP A 33 -0.34 2.80 -10.73
C ASP A 33 1.03 2.70 -10.04
N ALA A 34 1.84 1.70 -10.41
CA ALA A 34 3.21 1.54 -9.92
C ALA A 34 4.19 2.54 -10.56
N ALA A 35 3.82 3.17 -11.69
CA ALA A 35 4.62 4.25 -12.28
C ALA A 35 4.63 5.52 -11.40
N SER A 36 3.72 5.61 -10.43
CA SER A 36 3.68 6.67 -9.41
C SER A 36 4.64 6.41 -8.24
N GLU A 37 5.38 5.29 -8.23
CA GLU A 37 6.43 5.04 -7.23
C GLU A 37 7.51 6.12 -7.33
N ALA A 38 7.48 7.07 -6.39
CA ALA A 38 8.40 8.20 -6.39
C ALA A 38 9.50 7.99 -5.35
N TRP A 39 10.74 7.98 -5.82
CA TRP A 39 11.89 8.27 -4.97
C TRP A 39 11.95 9.77 -4.75
N SER A 40 11.91 10.22 -3.50
CA SER A 40 12.20 11.62 -3.16
C SER A 40 13.58 11.70 -2.54
N VAL A 41 14.51 12.36 -3.24
CA VAL A 41 15.84 12.68 -2.72
C VAL A 41 15.79 14.10 -2.18
N GLN A 42 16.02 14.25 -0.89
CA GLN A 42 16.24 15.52 -0.22
C GLN A 42 17.72 15.58 0.20
N GLU A 43 18.22 16.78 0.50
CA GLU A 43 19.64 17.11 0.69
C GLU A 43 20.39 16.18 1.68
N ASN A 44 19.68 15.50 2.58
CA ASN A 44 20.21 14.59 3.60
C ASN A 44 19.47 13.25 3.71
N SER A 45 18.48 12.96 2.84
CA SER A 45 17.69 11.74 2.94
C SER A 45 17.14 11.29 1.60
N THR A 46 17.06 9.97 1.42
CA THR A 46 16.35 9.35 0.31
C THR A 46 15.15 8.62 0.89
N ALA A 47 13.95 8.98 0.45
CA ALA A 47 12.73 8.30 0.84
C ALA A 47 12.13 7.56 -0.35
N TYR A 48 11.80 6.29 -0.11
CA TYR A 48 11.02 5.47 -1.02
C TYR A 48 9.55 5.60 -0.66
N ARG A 49 8.72 6.05 -1.59
CA ARG A 49 7.28 6.26 -1.38
C ARG A 49 6.48 5.37 -2.34
N PRO A 50 6.34 4.07 -2.02
CA PRO A 50 5.55 3.16 -2.84
C PRO A 50 4.06 3.50 -2.71
N LEU A 51 3.34 3.39 -3.82
CA LEU A 51 1.88 3.47 -3.77
C LEU A 51 1.31 2.13 -3.28
N VAL A 52 0.45 2.20 -2.27
CA VAL A 52 -0.21 1.03 -1.68
C VAL A 52 -1.72 1.16 -1.87
N ILE A 53 -2.32 0.14 -2.48
CA ILE A 53 -3.76 0.05 -2.70
C ILE A 53 -4.40 -0.56 -1.46
N LEU A 54 -5.40 0.13 -0.92
CA LEU A 54 -6.27 -0.42 0.11
C LEU A 54 -7.39 -1.23 -0.55
N ARG A 55 -7.63 -2.44 -0.05
CA ARG A 55 -8.84 -3.22 -0.34
C ARG A 55 -9.68 -3.36 0.93
N PRO A 56 -11.02 -3.35 0.81
CA PRO A 56 -11.88 -3.51 1.96
C PRO A 56 -11.68 -4.87 2.62
N PRO A 57 -12.00 -5.00 3.93
CA PRO A 57 -12.04 -6.30 4.59
C PRO A 57 -12.95 -7.29 3.85
N PRO A 58 -12.70 -8.62 3.95
CA PRO A 58 -13.55 -9.63 3.31
C PRO A 58 -15.02 -9.47 3.71
N GLY A 59 -15.91 -9.35 2.71
CA GLY A 59 -17.34 -9.14 2.93
C GLY A 59 -17.77 -7.66 3.00
N HIS A 60 -16.87 -6.71 2.77
CA HIS A 60 -17.13 -5.28 2.85
C HIS A 60 -16.72 -4.54 1.58
N SER A 61 -17.21 -3.31 1.47
CA SER A 61 -16.93 -2.40 0.36
C SER A 61 -16.58 -1.03 0.90
N PHE A 62 -15.69 -0.30 0.21
CA PHE A 62 -15.51 1.12 0.47
C PHE A 62 -16.62 1.90 -0.24
N SER A 63 -17.29 2.79 0.49
CA SER A 63 -18.20 3.79 -0.07
C SER A 63 -17.47 5.12 -0.12
N ALA A 64 -17.44 5.78 -1.28
CA ALA A 64 -17.09 7.19 -1.32
C ALA A 64 -18.21 7.97 -0.64
N ASP A 65 -17.90 8.75 0.39
CA ASP A 65 -18.90 9.62 0.99
C ASP A 65 -19.27 10.71 -0.03
N SER A 66 -20.50 10.64 -0.53
CA SER A 66 -21.03 11.63 -1.45
C SER A 66 -21.84 12.63 -0.63
N THR A 67 -21.18 13.35 0.29
CA THR A 67 -21.80 14.55 0.86
C THR A 67 -22.00 15.55 -0.26
N LYS A 68 -23.27 15.67 -0.68
CA LYS A 68 -23.79 16.73 -1.53
C LYS A 68 -23.70 18.09 -0.84
#